data_AF-A0A1Z5JAC5-F1
#
_entry.id   AF-A0A1Z5JAC5-F1
#
_cell.length_a   1.000
_cell.length_b   1.000
_cell.length_c   1.000
_cell.angle_alpha   90.00
_cell.angle_beta   90.00
_cell.angle_gamma   90.00
#
_symmetry.space_group_name_H-M   'P 1'
#
loop_
_entity.id
_entity.type
_entity.pdbx_description
1 polymer ?
#
loop_
_entity_poly.entity_id
_entity_poly.type
_entity_poly.pdbx_seq_one_letter_code
_entity_poly.pdbx_strand_id
1 'polypeptide(L)'
;MSYEIPESSKPILDSELPPDLQKKFYELCVSADRLNTTHEILEQLESSVTFFHQDFEEEFHSPFKEKFSSHFEEEVSSHSLLARTVTNDSCKISLLKVIATSSGHLCRRTFDFLLHINPHALLYPGSRSWNCLIHDIAADGMKCSLLPGIAEHYPWVFQHALCQQRPPHIKMMKCYLKGQCSLETVRTFYEWYPQGLQEKNSPPHESVYPLSLYCDGSAYPDADFFIWMAKQFPEAVYDELNLGRTMMQQICFSLLSTIWTPDLVKIFRFLITEHASLACESGSYGWPLPIHALAISSNRPLMQEMAVLMLKRCPDCVKDSSGNWLEELSAVAFLQQVHPLILRELEIDEEIDVFTQISINFSKAATLTSHQSTNATGNIGVKSTLFNAISVVYCSWSNLRANGDLPKQKQQIQEQISEVCRRFEGEDDPQMVWELEQIADELELLGLMAHSDYESERDDDGNYNDLFLREDRASGNEESEIDSFGSERDEAEGRRCCWPFHRNRVRGR
;
A
#
# COMPACT_ATOMS: atom_id res chain seq x y z
N MET A 1 8.93 12.01 19.85
CA MET A 1 10.08 12.93 19.95
C MET A 1 10.03 13.79 18.70
N SER A 2 9.69 15.08 18.82
CA SER A 2 9.78 16.00 17.68
C SER A 2 11.27 16.21 17.38
N TYR A 3 11.73 15.80 16.20
CA TYR A 3 13.06 16.15 15.72
C TYR A 3 13.02 17.62 15.30
N GLU A 4 13.44 18.52 16.19
CA GLU A 4 13.63 19.92 15.85
C GLU A 4 14.79 20.06 14.86
N ILE A 5 14.59 20.87 13.82
CA ILE A 5 15.64 21.16 12.83
C ILE A 5 16.71 22.00 13.53
N PRO A 6 17.99 21.56 13.54
CA PRO A 6 19.07 22.35 14.12
C PRO A 6 19.10 23.75 13.50
N GLU A 7 19.41 24.79 14.31
CA GLU A 7 19.59 26.17 13.81
C GLU A 7 20.59 26.25 12.64
N SER A 8 21.62 25.41 12.67
CA SER A 8 22.62 25.25 11.60
C SER A 8 22.07 24.67 10.30
N SER A 9 20.80 24.27 10.27
CA SER A 9 20.13 23.63 9.14
C SER A 9 18.85 24.36 8.74
N LYS A 10 18.50 25.47 9.42
CA LYS A 10 17.42 26.36 8.97
C LYS A 10 17.77 26.98 7.60
N PRO A 11 16.78 27.20 6.73
CA PRO A 11 16.98 27.82 5.42
C PRO A 11 17.48 29.26 5.58
N ILE A 12 18.39 29.67 4.69
CA ILE A 12 18.90 31.04 4.62
C ILE A 12 18.27 31.70 3.40
N LEU A 13 17.65 32.87 3.56
CA LEU A 13 17.11 33.59 2.41
C LEU A 13 18.26 34.09 1.52
N ASP A 14 18.11 34.01 0.20
CA ASP A 14 19.13 34.50 -0.74
C ASP A 14 19.45 35.99 -0.56
N SER A 15 18.50 36.77 -0.04
CA SER A 15 18.69 38.18 0.33
C SER A 15 19.61 38.40 1.54
N GLU A 16 19.85 37.36 2.35
CA GLU A 16 20.78 37.39 3.49
C GLU A 16 22.22 37.03 3.06
N LEU A 17 22.40 36.52 1.85
CA LEU A 17 23.73 36.22 1.33
C LEU A 17 24.48 37.49 0.90
N PRO A 18 25.82 37.51 1.04
CA PRO A 18 26.67 38.47 0.34
C PRO A 18 26.37 38.47 -1.17
N PRO A 19 26.42 39.64 -1.87
CA PRO A 19 26.06 39.74 -3.28
C PRO A 19 26.79 38.75 -4.20
N ASP A 20 28.06 38.46 -3.91
CA ASP A 20 28.87 37.50 -4.68
C ASP A 20 28.34 36.06 -4.51
N LEU A 21 27.92 35.67 -3.30
CA LEU A 21 27.34 34.36 -3.04
C LEU A 21 25.92 34.25 -3.57
N GLN A 22 25.14 35.32 -3.49
CA GLN A 22 23.82 35.38 -4.09
C GLN A 22 23.93 35.14 -5.61
N LYS A 23 24.84 35.85 -6.28
CA LYS A 23 25.09 35.66 -7.72
C LYS A 23 25.49 34.22 -8.04
N LYS A 24 26.42 33.63 -7.29
CA LYS A 24 26.83 32.23 -7.45
C LYS A 24 25.68 31.25 -7.26
N PHE A 25 24.83 31.46 -6.25
CA PHE A 25 23.65 30.64 -6.02
C PHE A 25 22.71 30.62 -7.23
N TYR A 26 22.43 31.80 -7.80
CA TYR A 26 21.60 31.90 -9.01
C TYR A 26 22.27 31.27 -10.24
N GLU A 27 23.58 31.44 -10.42
CA GLU A 27 24.32 30.81 -11.51
C GLU A 27 24.27 29.27 -11.44
N LEU A 28 24.41 28.70 -10.24
CA LEU A 28 24.27 27.26 -10.01
C LEU A 28 22.85 26.77 -10.28
N CYS A 29 21.82 27.50 -9.81
CA CYS A 29 20.42 27.16 -10.10
C CYS A 29 20.14 27.16 -11.61
N VAL A 30 20.58 28.20 -12.32
CA VAL A 30 20.41 28.31 -13.79
C VAL A 30 21.19 27.21 -14.50
N SER A 31 22.40 26.89 -14.05
CA SER A 31 23.20 25.82 -14.65
C SER A 31 22.54 24.44 -14.47
N ALA A 32 21.98 24.16 -13.30
CA ALA A 32 21.23 22.93 -13.04
C ALA A 32 19.96 22.84 -13.91
N ASP A 33 19.22 23.93 -14.05
CA ASP A 33 18.02 23.98 -14.90
C ASP A 33 18.33 23.83 -16.40
N ARG A 34 19.44 24.42 -16.87
CA ARG A 34 19.92 24.23 -18.24
C ARG A 34 20.27 22.78 -18.54
N LEU A 35 20.87 22.08 -17.58
CA LEU A 35 21.22 20.67 -17.74
C LEU A 35 19.96 19.82 -17.99
N ASN A 36 18.89 20.07 -17.24
CA ASN A 36 17.60 19.43 -17.48
C ASN A 36 17.01 19.77 -18.84
N THR A 37 16.94 21.06 -19.17
CA THR A 37 16.38 21.50 -20.45
C THR A 37 17.11 20.86 -21.63
N THR A 38 18.45 20.72 -21.53
CA THR A 38 19.25 20.03 -22.54
C THR A 38 18.88 18.56 -22.62
N HIS A 39 18.72 17.88 -21.49
CA HIS A 39 18.33 16.46 -21.47
C HIS A 39 16.93 16.22 -22.04
N GLU A 40 15.92 17.00 -21.66
CA GLU A 40 14.56 16.85 -22.19
C GLU A 40 14.52 17.03 -23.72
N ILE A 41 15.32 17.95 -24.26
CA ILE A 41 15.46 18.12 -25.72
C ILE A 41 16.07 16.87 -26.36
N LEU A 42 17.08 16.29 -25.71
CA LEU A 42 17.75 15.08 -26.21
C LEU A 42 16.83 13.85 -26.15
N GLU A 43 16.08 13.65 -25.07
CA GLU A 43 15.11 12.56 -24.94
C GLU A 43 14.00 12.67 -26.02
N GLN A 44 13.53 13.89 -26.31
CA GLN A 44 12.60 14.14 -27.41
C GLN A 44 13.21 13.83 -28.79
N LEU A 45 14.50 14.11 -28.98
CA LEU A 45 15.21 13.78 -30.21
C LEU A 45 15.42 12.27 -30.35
N GLU A 46 15.79 11.57 -29.27
CA GLU A 46 15.97 10.11 -29.25
C GLU A 46 14.67 9.37 -29.55
N SER A 47 13.56 9.77 -28.92
CA SER A 47 12.24 9.19 -29.22
C SER A 47 11.81 9.39 -30.69
N SER A 48 12.37 10.41 -31.35
CA SER A 48 12.11 10.71 -32.77
C SER A 48 13.06 9.98 -33.73
N VAL A 49 14.19 9.46 -33.25
CA VAL A 49 15.26 8.87 -34.07
C VAL A 49 15.63 7.49 -33.54
N THR A 50 14.95 6.46 -34.04
CA THR A 50 15.10 5.04 -33.66
C THR A 50 16.48 4.40 -33.93
N PHE A 51 17.50 5.16 -34.36
CA PHE A 51 18.74 4.63 -34.93
C PHE A 51 20.03 4.94 -34.14
N PHE A 52 20.00 5.69 -33.04
CA PHE A 52 21.22 6.16 -32.34
C PHE A 52 21.33 5.79 -30.85
N HIS A 53 20.66 4.73 -30.41
CA HIS A 53 20.36 4.50 -28.99
C HIS A 53 21.52 4.16 -28.03
N GLN A 54 22.75 3.86 -28.49
CA GLN A 54 23.79 3.36 -27.58
C GLN A 54 25.08 4.18 -27.57
N ASP A 55 25.51 4.70 -28.72
CA ASP A 55 26.77 5.47 -28.78
C ASP A 55 26.59 6.94 -28.34
N PHE A 56 25.35 7.47 -28.35
CA PHE A 56 25.09 8.88 -28.06
C PHE A 56 25.11 9.21 -26.56
N GLU A 57 24.66 8.28 -25.70
CA GLU A 57 24.70 8.46 -24.25
C GLU A 57 26.14 8.52 -23.72
N GLU A 58 27.03 7.64 -24.16
CA GLU A 58 28.41 7.59 -23.63
C GLU A 58 29.27 8.78 -24.09
N GLU A 59 29.14 9.22 -25.34
CA GLU A 59 30.07 10.19 -25.92
C GLU A 59 29.73 11.66 -25.57
N PHE A 60 28.45 12.00 -25.42
CA PHE A 60 28.01 13.39 -25.17
C PHE A 60 27.61 13.69 -23.72
N HIS A 61 26.99 12.76 -23.00
CA HIS A 61 26.46 13.06 -21.67
C HIS A 61 27.53 13.04 -20.58
N SER A 62 28.51 12.14 -20.69
CA SER A 62 29.48 11.92 -19.61
C SER A 62 30.34 13.16 -19.31
N PRO A 63 31.02 13.81 -20.29
CA PRO A 63 31.95 14.89 -19.99
C PRO A 63 31.27 16.15 -19.46
N PHE A 64 30.07 16.47 -19.96
CA PHE A 64 29.32 17.64 -19.50
C PHE A 64 28.78 17.42 -18.09
N LYS A 65 28.25 16.24 -17.80
CA LYS A 65 27.74 15.87 -16.47
C LYS A 65 28.86 15.84 -15.43
N GLU A 66 30.03 15.29 -15.76
CA GLU A 66 31.19 15.27 -14.86
C GLU A 66 31.73 16.68 -14.60
N LYS A 67 31.84 17.51 -15.65
CA LYS A 67 32.30 18.89 -15.52
C LYS A 67 31.33 19.73 -14.68
N PHE A 68 30.02 19.57 -14.92
CA PHE A 68 28.99 20.21 -14.12
C PHE A 68 29.08 19.75 -12.66
N SER A 69 29.11 18.44 -12.41
CA SER A 69 29.17 17.90 -11.05
C SER A 69 30.41 18.37 -10.31
N SER A 70 31.58 18.36 -10.95
CA SER A 70 32.84 18.78 -10.34
C SER A 70 32.84 20.28 -9.99
N HIS A 71 32.39 21.14 -10.92
CA HIS A 71 32.28 22.58 -10.66
C HIS A 71 31.26 22.88 -9.55
N PHE A 72 30.12 22.18 -9.57
CA PHE A 72 29.08 22.32 -8.58
C PHE A 72 29.55 21.90 -7.18
N GLU A 73 30.21 20.75 -7.09
CA GLU A 73 30.80 20.22 -5.85
C GLU A 73 31.87 21.18 -5.30
N GLU A 74 32.74 21.73 -6.16
CA GLU A 74 33.80 22.69 -5.77
C GLU A 74 33.21 23.98 -5.17
N GLU A 75 32.23 24.58 -5.82
CA GLU A 75 31.63 25.85 -5.38
C GLU A 75 30.86 25.70 -4.07
N VAL A 76 30.06 24.63 -3.94
CA VAL A 76 29.29 24.35 -2.73
C VAL A 76 30.19 23.90 -1.58
N SER A 77 31.26 23.13 -1.86
CA SER A 77 32.26 22.77 -0.83
C SER A 77 33.00 24.00 -0.30
N SER A 78 33.28 24.96 -1.18
CA SER A 78 33.91 26.22 -0.80
C SER A 78 32.98 27.14 0.01
N HIS A 79 31.66 27.00 -0.18
CA HIS A 79 30.65 27.86 0.44
C HIS A 79 29.42 27.04 0.85
N SER A 80 29.52 26.29 1.95
CA SER A 80 28.46 25.39 2.42
C SER A 80 27.10 26.07 2.68
N LEU A 81 27.09 27.39 2.90
CA LEU A 81 25.86 28.19 2.99
C LEU A 81 24.98 28.06 1.75
N LEU A 82 25.56 27.88 0.56
CA LEU A 82 24.82 27.73 -0.70
C LEU A 82 23.85 26.54 -0.67
N ALA A 83 24.18 25.45 0.03
CA ALA A 83 23.31 24.28 0.18
C ALA A 83 22.11 24.52 1.12
N ARG A 84 22.15 25.60 1.92
CA ARG A 84 21.07 26.01 2.82
C ARG A 84 20.22 27.13 2.26
N THR A 85 20.69 27.80 1.20
CA THR A 85 20.03 28.96 0.62
C THR A 85 18.72 28.59 -0.06
N VAL A 86 17.70 29.42 0.17
CA VAL A 86 16.43 29.40 -0.54
C VAL A 86 16.13 30.78 -1.11
N THR A 87 15.46 30.85 -2.26
CA THR A 87 15.04 32.12 -2.84
C THR A 87 14.00 32.82 -1.97
N ASN A 88 13.96 34.16 -1.98
CA ASN A 88 12.99 34.93 -1.20
C ASN A 88 11.56 34.89 -1.77
N ASP A 89 11.34 34.36 -2.97
CA ASP A 89 10.00 34.19 -3.53
C ASP A 89 9.14 33.17 -2.76
N SER A 90 7.87 33.05 -3.15
CA SER A 90 6.91 32.11 -2.55
C SER A 90 7.21 30.64 -2.85
N CYS A 91 8.04 30.34 -3.85
CA CYS A 91 8.43 28.98 -4.23
C CYS A 91 9.63 28.46 -3.42
N LYS A 92 10.38 29.33 -2.72
CA LYS A 92 11.51 28.99 -1.84
C LYS A 92 12.46 27.97 -2.49
N ILE A 93 12.96 28.30 -3.68
CA ILE A 93 13.79 27.41 -4.50
C ILE A 93 15.15 27.23 -3.82
N SER A 94 15.54 25.97 -3.56
CA SER A 94 16.88 25.60 -3.09
C SER A 94 17.65 24.87 -4.19
N LEU A 95 18.98 24.79 -4.06
CA LEU A 95 19.80 23.99 -5.00
C LEU A 95 19.36 22.52 -5.02
N LEU A 96 19.05 21.94 -3.86
CA LEU A 96 18.55 20.57 -3.77
C LEU A 96 17.21 20.43 -4.49
N LYS A 97 16.31 21.41 -4.35
CA LYS A 97 15.02 21.41 -5.06
C LYS A 97 15.23 21.44 -6.56
N VAL A 98 16.06 22.34 -7.09
CA VAL A 98 16.34 22.42 -8.54
C VAL A 98 16.92 21.09 -9.03
N ILE A 99 17.92 20.53 -8.35
CA ILE A 99 18.52 19.27 -8.77
C ILE A 99 17.51 18.12 -8.72
N ALA A 100 16.70 18.03 -7.66
CA ALA A 100 15.66 17.02 -7.52
C ALA A 100 14.58 17.15 -8.60
N THR A 101 14.09 18.37 -8.86
CA THR A 101 12.98 18.62 -9.80
C THR A 101 13.40 18.53 -11.24
N SER A 102 14.63 18.93 -11.54
CA SER A 102 15.11 19.09 -12.91
C SER A 102 15.88 17.86 -13.37
N SER A 103 16.65 17.16 -12.54
CA SER A 103 17.50 16.08 -13.07
C SER A 103 17.89 15.02 -12.03
N GLY A 104 17.05 14.77 -11.02
CA GLY A 104 17.45 13.99 -9.84
C GLY A 104 18.10 12.62 -10.16
N HIS A 105 17.60 11.91 -11.16
CA HIS A 105 18.18 10.64 -11.60
C HIS A 105 19.46 10.81 -12.44
N LEU A 106 19.54 11.84 -13.29
CA LEU A 106 20.70 12.14 -14.12
C LEU A 106 21.86 12.72 -13.31
N CYS A 107 21.57 13.54 -12.31
CA CYS A 107 22.55 14.19 -11.44
C CYS A 107 22.60 13.50 -10.08
N ARG A 108 22.45 12.16 -10.04
CA ARG A 108 22.38 11.40 -8.78
C ARG A 108 23.56 11.71 -7.86
N ARG A 109 24.78 11.79 -8.40
CA ARG A 109 25.99 12.18 -7.65
C ARG A 109 25.86 13.57 -7.00
N THR A 110 25.45 14.58 -7.77
CA THR A 110 25.26 15.95 -7.25
C THR A 110 24.13 16.03 -6.23
N PHE A 111 23.06 15.27 -6.45
CA PHE A 111 21.94 15.13 -5.52
C PHE A 111 22.40 14.51 -4.19
N ASP A 112 23.10 13.38 -4.24
CA ASP A 112 23.62 12.69 -3.05
C ASP A 112 24.63 13.57 -2.30
N PHE A 113 25.49 14.29 -3.02
CA PHE A 113 26.41 15.28 -2.45
C PHE A 113 25.67 16.40 -1.70
N LEU A 114 24.65 17.00 -2.31
CA LEU A 114 23.85 18.04 -1.65
C LEU A 114 23.09 17.52 -0.44
N LEU A 115 22.55 16.30 -0.53
CA LEU A 115 21.91 15.64 0.61
C LEU A 115 22.89 15.39 1.74
N HIS A 116 24.13 15.01 1.44
CA HIS A 116 25.16 14.81 2.46
C HIS A 116 25.52 16.10 3.19
N ILE A 117 25.51 17.23 2.48
CA ILE A 117 25.80 18.55 3.08
C ILE A 117 24.64 19.07 3.92
N ASN A 118 23.39 18.94 3.43
CA ASN A 118 22.22 19.46 4.11
C ASN A 118 20.98 18.59 3.87
N PRO A 119 20.81 17.47 4.61
CA PRO A 119 19.66 16.59 4.43
C PRO A 119 18.34 17.24 4.88
N HIS A 120 18.38 18.25 5.75
CA HIS A 120 17.20 19.02 6.17
C HIS A 120 16.55 19.81 5.04
N ALA A 121 17.25 20.05 3.93
CA ALA A 121 16.66 20.66 2.73
C ALA A 121 15.54 19.81 2.11
N LEU A 122 15.44 18.51 2.44
CA LEU A 122 14.29 17.67 2.07
C LEU A 122 12.97 18.11 2.73
N LEU A 123 13.06 18.81 3.87
CA LEU A 123 11.93 19.35 4.62
C LEU A 123 11.65 20.82 4.29
N TYR A 124 12.38 21.42 3.35
CA TYR A 124 12.10 22.79 2.90
C TYR A 124 10.79 22.85 2.10
N PRO A 125 10.13 24.02 2.04
CA PRO A 125 8.89 24.20 1.31
C PRO A 125 8.96 23.70 -0.15
N GLY A 126 8.02 22.83 -0.49
CA GLY A 126 7.83 22.24 -1.80
C GLY A 126 7.14 23.18 -2.77
N SER A 127 6.62 22.64 -3.86
CA SER A 127 5.95 23.40 -4.93
C SER A 127 4.51 23.78 -4.56
N ARG A 128 3.97 23.18 -3.50
CA ARG A 128 2.64 23.45 -2.94
C ARG A 128 2.82 23.89 -1.49
N SER A 129 1.94 24.77 -1.01
CA SER A 129 1.99 25.39 0.32
C SER A 129 2.05 24.41 1.50
N TRP A 130 1.69 23.15 1.27
CA TRP A 130 1.60 22.12 2.31
C TRP A 130 2.54 20.95 2.12
N ASN A 131 3.37 20.98 1.08
CA ASN A 131 4.31 19.92 0.76
C ASN A 131 5.72 20.38 1.08
N CYS A 132 6.57 19.45 1.52
CA CYS A 132 8.02 19.65 1.51
C CYS A 132 8.63 19.03 0.24
N LEU A 133 9.89 19.34 -0.05
CA LEU A 133 10.61 18.79 -1.21
C LEU A 133 10.51 17.25 -1.32
N ILE A 134 10.59 16.53 -0.21
CA ILE A 134 10.46 15.05 -0.23
C ILE A 134 9.11 14.56 -0.78
N HIS A 135 8.04 15.34 -0.60
CA HIS A 135 6.72 15.01 -1.15
C HIS A 135 6.68 15.25 -2.66
N ASP A 136 7.37 16.27 -3.15
CA ASP A 136 7.51 16.54 -4.58
C ASP A 136 8.33 15.43 -5.26
N ILE A 137 9.38 14.93 -4.61
CA ILE A 137 10.16 13.77 -5.06
C ILE A 137 9.28 12.52 -5.12
N ALA A 138 8.48 12.28 -4.09
CA ALA A 138 7.64 11.08 -4.01
C ALA A 138 6.44 11.08 -4.97
N ALA A 139 5.98 12.26 -5.40
CA ALA A 139 4.84 12.41 -6.30
C ALA A 139 5.18 12.25 -7.79
N ASP A 140 6.46 12.10 -8.12
CA ASP A 140 6.96 11.98 -9.49
C ASP A 140 7.58 10.60 -9.68
N GLY A 141 7.04 9.83 -10.64
CA GLY A 141 7.45 8.44 -10.87
C GLY A 141 8.94 8.26 -11.15
N MET A 142 9.55 9.21 -11.88
CA MET A 142 10.98 9.12 -12.19
C MET A 142 11.84 9.46 -10.95
N LYS A 143 11.37 10.39 -10.12
CA LYS A 143 12.12 10.91 -8.96
C LYS A 143 11.95 10.06 -7.71
N CYS A 144 10.85 9.31 -7.59
CA CYS A 144 10.63 8.47 -6.41
C CYS A 144 11.68 7.34 -6.28
N SER A 145 12.44 7.03 -7.35
CA SER A 145 13.67 6.20 -7.32
C SER A 145 14.78 6.72 -6.39
N LEU A 146 14.69 7.98 -5.96
CA LEU A 146 15.60 8.57 -4.98
C LEU A 146 15.23 8.18 -3.54
N LEU A 147 13.97 7.84 -3.27
CA LEU A 147 13.47 7.59 -1.91
C LEU A 147 14.16 6.43 -1.18
N PRO A 148 14.49 5.28 -1.81
CA PRO A 148 15.21 4.21 -1.11
C PRO A 148 16.56 4.67 -0.56
N GLY A 149 17.32 5.45 -1.34
CA GLY A 149 18.60 5.98 -0.88
C GLY A 149 18.45 7.02 0.24
N ILE A 150 17.37 7.81 0.21
CA ILE A 150 17.03 8.73 1.30
C ILE A 150 16.63 7.96 2.55
N ALA A 151 15.85 6.88 2.43
CA ALA A 151 15.43 6.03 3.55
C ALA A 151 16.61 5.31 4.20
N GLU A 152 17.55 4.81 3.40
CA GLU A 152 18.78 4.16 3.85
C GLU A 152 19.66 5.11 4.71
N HIS A 153 19.86 6.35 4.25
CA HIS A 153 20.84 7.25 4.85
C HIS A 153 20.22 8.25 5.85
N TYR A 154 18.95 8.61 5.66
CA TYR A 154 18.25 9.67 6.40
C TYR A 154 16.82 9.26 6.82
N PRO A 155 16.63 8.11 7.50
CA PRO A 155 15.30 7.62 7.87
C PRO A 155 14.51 8.60 8.77
N TRP A 156 15.23 9.43 9.54
CA TRP A 156 14.63 10.46 10.40
C TRP A 156 13.80 11.50 9.61
N VAL A 157 14.06 11.68 8.31
CA VAL A 157 13.28 12.60 7.46
C VAL A 157 11.83 12.11 7.34
N PHE A 158 11.61 10.80 7.21
CA PHE A 158 10.27 10.22 7.15
C PHE A 158 9.57 10.25 8.51
N GLN A 159 10.34 10.16 9.60
CA GLN A 159 9.84 10.27 10.98
C GLN A 159 9.52 11.71 11.41
N HIS A 160 9.87 12.71 10.60
CA HIS A 160 9.56 14.11 10.89
C HIS A 160 8.05 14.35 10.90
N ALA A 161 7.57 15.23 11.79
CA ALA A 161 6.14 15.47 12.01
C ALA A 161 5.38 15.82 10.71
N LEU A 162 5.98 16.62 9.83
CA LEU A 162 5.39 16.96 8.53
C LEU A 162 5.20 15.73 7.62
N CYS A 163 6.17 14.82 7.61
CA CYS A 163 6.09 13.58 6.84
C CYS A 163 5.13 12.59 7.50
N GLN A 164 5.10 12.50 8.83
CA GLN A 164 4.14 11.63 9.53
C GLN A 164 2.69 12.07 9.33
N GLN A 165 2.44 13.38 9.20
CA GLN A 165 1.13 13.88 8.82
C GLN A 165 0.75 13.48 7.39
N ARG A 166 1.71 13.49 6.45
CA ARG A 166 1.48 13.17 5.03
C ARG A 166 2.59 12.28 4.50
N PRO A 167 2.55 10.97 4.75
CA PRO A 167 3.68 10.10 4.46
C PRO A 167 4.07 10.12 2.97
N PRO A 168 5.28 10.57 2.60
CA PRO A 168 5.66 10.75 1.20
C PRO A 168 5.59 9.43 0.42
N HIS A 169 5.94 8.31 1.06
CA HIS A 169 5.96 6.99 0.45
C HIS A 169 4.57 6.52 -0.03
N ILE A 170 3.47 7.09 0.48
CA ILE A 170 2.13 6.85 -0.04
C ILE A 170 1.99 7.36 -1.49
N LYS A 171 2.61 8.50 -1.81
CA LYS A 171 2.65 9.01 -3.20
C LYS A 171 3.51 8.13 -4.09
N MET A 172 4.65 7.63 -3.59
CA MET A 172 5.48 6.66 -4.30
C MET A 172 4.70 5.38 -4.61
N MET A 173 3.94 4.87 -3.63
CA MET A 173 3.07 3.71 -3.83
C MET A 173 2.05 3.95 -4.94
N LYS A 174 1.41 5.12 -4.96
CA LYS A 174 0.52 5.53 -6.06
C LYS A 174 1.24 5.63 -7.42
N CYS A 175 2.51 6.05 -7.45
CA CYS A 175 3.31 6.02 -8.68
C CYS A 175 3.58 4.59 -9.16
N TYR A 176 3.90 3.67 -8.25
CA TYR A 176 4.08 2.25 -8.58
C TYR A 176 2.81 1.63 -9.17
N LEU A 177 1.65 1.87 -8.56
CA LEU A 177 0.37 1.37 -9.05
C LEU A 177 -0.06 1.95 -10.41
N LYS A 178 0.54 3.07 -10.81
CA LYS A 178 0.38 3.67 -12.15
C LYS A 178 1.43 3.18 -13.16
N GLY A 179 2.29 2.25 -12.77
CA GLY A 179 3.42 1.78 -13.58
C GLY A 179 4.53 2.81 -13.77
N GLN A 180 4.56 3.87 -12.94
CA GLN A 180 5.54 4.96 -13.03
C GLN A 180 6.76 4.74 -12.12
N CYS A 181 6.72 3.73 -11.25
CA CYS A 181 7.79 3.36 -10.34
C CYS A 181 7.96 1.83 -10.40
N SER A 182 9.20 1.33 -10.30
CA SER A 182 9.47 -0.11 -10.33
C SER A 182 9.13 -0.80 -9.01
N LEU A 183 8.77 -2.09 -9.07
CA LEU A 183 8.56 -2.92 -7.89
C LEU A 183 9.80 -2.93 -6.98
N GLU A 184 10.99 -3.05 -7.57
CA GLU A 184 12.27 -3.06 -6.85
C GLU A 184 12.46 -1.77 -6.04
N THR A 185 12.10 -0.61 -6.60
CA THR A 185 12.22 0.68 -5.90
C THR A 185 11.35 0.69 -4.64
N VAL A 186 10.08 0.34 -4.77
CA VAL A 186 9.13 0.35 -3.63
C VAL A 186 9.50 -0.69 -2.59
N ARG A 187 9.91 -1.88 -3.02
CA ARG A 187 10.35 -2.94 -2.11
C ARG A 187 11.58 -2.53 -1.33
N THR A 188 12.62 -2.04 -2.02
CA THR A 188 13.86 -1.56 -1.39
C THR A 188 13.57 -0.43 -0.39
N PHE A 189 12.63 0.47 -0.71
CA PHE A 189 12.21 1.51 0.23
C PHE A 189 11.67 0.94 1.54
N TYR A 190 10.72 0.00 1.48
CA TYR A 190 10.13 -0.58 2.71
C TYR A 190 11.07 -1.54 3.43
N GLU A 191 12.08 -2.11 2.75
CA GLU A 191 13.15 -2.85 3.41
C GLU A 191 14.04 -1.92 4.25
N TRP A 192 14.32 -0.69 3.78
CA TRP A 192 15.03 0.33 4.56
C TRP A 192 14.17 1.04 5.59
N TYR A 193 12.87 1.23 5.31
CA TYR A 193 11.93 1.94 6.17
C TYR A 193 10.64 1.12 6.40
N PRO A 194 10.72 0.02 7.18
CA PRO A 194 9.58 -0.88 7.40
C PRO A 194 8.45 -0.22 8.20
N GLN A 195 8.75 0.79 9.02
CA GLN A 195 7.73 1.56 9.74
C GLN A 195 6.72 2.23 8.79
N GLY A 196 7.14 2.57 7.56
CA GLY A 196 6.25 3.15 6.56
C GLY A 196 5.06 2.25 6.19
N LEU A 197 5.14 0.93 6.40
CA LEU A 197 3.98 0.03 6.19
C LEU A 197 2.85 0.27 7.20
N GLN A 198 3.18 0.86 8.36
CA GLN A 198 2.25 1.19 9.45
C GLN A 198 1.75 2.64 9.37
N GLU A 199 2.28 3.43 8.43
CA GLU A 199 1.92 4.83 8.29
C GLU A 199 0.71 4.98 7.38
N LYS A 200 -0.28 5.74 7.85
CA LYS A 200 -1.49 6.07 7.09
C LYS A 200 -1.40 7.48 6.55
N ASN A 201 -2.03 7.71 5.40
CA ASN A 201 -2.29 9.07 4.96
C ASN A 201 -3.28 9.74 5.94
N SER A 202 -2.94 10.91 6.50
CA SER A 202 -3.88 11.60 7.38
C SER A 202 -5.08 12.15 6.59
N PRO A 203 -6.28 12.21 7.22
CA PRO A 203 -7.47 12.83 6.62
C PRO A 203 -7.20 14.28 6.16
N PRO A 204 -7.97 14.80 5.19
CA PRO A 204 -9.33 14.39 4.82
C PRO A 204 -9.43 13.27 3.78
N HIS A 205 -8.34 12.95 3.09
CA HIS A 205 -8.36 12.01 1.97
C HIS A 205 -7.90 10.62 2.44
N GLU A 206 -8.87 9.78 2.79
CA GLU A 206 -8.75 8.32 2.90
C GLU A 206 -7.55 7.85 3.76
N SER A 207 -7.86 7.47 5.00
CA SER A 207 -6.88 6.93 5.95
C SER A 207 -6.45 5.51 5.57
N VAL A 208 -5.60 5.40 4.55
CA VAL A 208 -5.30 4.15 3.85
C VAL A 208 -3.82 3.78 4.03
N TYR A 209 -3.56 2.53 4.44
CA TYR A 209 -2.21 1.96 4.49
C TYR A 209 -1.64 1.72 3.07
N PRO A 210 -0.31 1.60 2.90
CA PRO A 210 0.28 1.21 1.62
C PRO A 210 -0.30 -0.08 1.02
N LEU A 211 -0.57 -1.08 1.87
CA LEU A 211 -1.14 -2.35 1.46
C LEU A 211 -2.55 -2.17 0.88
N SER A 212 -3.36 -1.31 1.50
CA SER A 212 -4.72 -1.02 1.06
C SER A 212 -4.76 -0.31 -0.29
N LEU A 213 -3.83 0.62 -0.55
CA LEU A 213 -3.68 1.25 -1.88
C LEU A 213 -3.40 0.23 -2.98
N TYR A 214 -2.72 -0.87 -2.64
CA TYR A 214 -2.34 -1.90 -3.60
C TYR A 214 -3.53 -2.48 -4.37
N CYS A 215 -4.69 -2.53 -3.72
CA CYS A 215 -5.91 -3.10 -4.28
C CYS A 215 -6.78 -2.08 -5.02
N ASP A 216 -6.41 -0.79 -5.00
CA ASP A 216 -7.10 0.29 -5.72
C ASP A 216 -6.42 0.64 -7.07
N GLY A 217 -5.26 0.04 -7.34
CA GLY A 217 -4.51 0.30 -8.57
C GLY A 217 -5.11 -0.34 -9.82
N SER A 218 -4.95 0.31 -10.97
CA SER A 218 -5.26 -0.27 -12.28
C SER A 218 -4.19 -1.26 -12.77
N ALA A 219 -3.01 -1.24 -12.14
CA ALA A 219 -1.93 -2.17 -12.46
C ALA A 219 -2.18 -3.54 -11.83
N TYR A 220 -1.74 -4.58 -12.51
CA TYR A 220 -1.81 -5.94 -11.99
C TYR A 220 -0.97 -6.06 -10.71
N PRO A 221 -1.55 -6.57 -9.62
CA PRO A 221 -0.83 -6.79 -8.39
C PRO A 221 0.21 -7.90 -8.56
N ASP A 222 1.42 -7.68 -8.06
CA ASP A 222 2.43 -8.72 -7.78
C ASP A 222 2.09 -9.39 -6.45
N ALA A 223 1.72 -10.67 -6.52
CA ALA A 223 1.26 -11.39 -5.33
C ALA A 223 2.35 -11.57 -4.28
N ASP A 224 3.61 -11.77 -4.68
CA ASP A 224 4.70 -12.00 -3.75
C ASP A 224 5.00 -10.75 -2.92
N PHE A 225 4.91 -9.58 -3.55
CA PHE A 225 5.07 -8.31 -2.86
C PHE A 225 3.89 -7.99 -1.94
N PHE A 226 2.65 -8.25 -2.38
CA PHE A 226 1.47 -8.13 -1.49
C PHE A 226 1.62 -9.02 -0.25
N ILE A 227 1.93 -10.30 -0.46
CA ILE A 227 2.10 -11.29 0.62
C ILE A 227 3.24 -10.86 1.55
N TRP A 228 4.34 -10.34 1.00
CA TRP A 228 5.44 -9.84 1.79
C TRP A 228 4.99 -8.66 2.68
N MET A 229 4.32 -7.64 2.14
CA MET A 229 3.81 -6.51 2.92
C MET A 229 2.83 -6.95 4.01
N ALA A 230 1.86 -7.81 3.66
CA ALA A 230 0.89 -8.37 4.60
C ALA A 230 1.55 -9.15 5.74
N LYS A 231 2.66 -9.86 5.47
CA LYS A 231 3.44 -10.54 6.51
C LYS A 231 4.24 -9.58 7.39
N GLN A 232 4.72 -8.47 6.83
CA GLN A 232 5.44 -7.45 7.61
C GLN A 232 4.51 -6.68 8.54
N PHE A 233 3.27 -6.41 8.11
CA PHE A 233 2.27 -5.71 8.91
C PHE A 233 0.85 -6.29 8.70
N PRO A 234 0.52 -7.39 9.39
CA PRO A 234 -0.76 -8.10 9.23
C PRO A 234 -2.00 -7.26 9.51
N GLU A 235 -1.92 -6.29 10.41
CA GLU A 235 -3.05 -5.45 10.81
C GLU A 235 -3.59 -4.63 9.63
N ALA A 236 -2.74 -4.26 8.66
CA ALA A 236 -3.20 -3.54 7.46
C ALA A 236 -4.14 -4.37 6.56
N VAL A 237 -4.13 -5.70 6.67
CA VAL A 237 -5.04 -6.58 5.92
C VAL A 237 -6.49 -6.42 6.40
N TYR A 238 -6.66 -6.07 7.68
CA TYR A 238 -7.96 -5.86 8.32
C TYR A 238 -8.42 -4.40 8.26
N ASP A 239 -7.62 -3.52 7.64
CA ASP A 239 -8.01 -2.14 7.51
C ASP A 239 -9.18 -2.02 6.54
N GLU A 240 -10.10 -1.14 6.90
CA GLU A 240 -11.23 -0.82 6.07
C GLU A 240 -10.74 -0.02 4.85
N LEU A 241 -10.98 -0.56 3.65
CA LEU A 241 -10.65 0.09 2.40
C LEU A 241 -11.63 1.22 2.09
N ASN A 242 -11.36 1.92 1.00
CA ASN A 242 -12.28 2.90 0.45
C ASN A 242 -13.69 2.32 0.30
N LEU A 243 -14.68 3.16 0.60
CA LEU A 243 -16.11 2.82 0.65
C LEU A 243 -16.50 1.81 1.72
N GLY A 244 -15.60 1.40 2.61
CA GLY A 244 -15.91 0.50 3.70
C GLY A 244 -15.77 -0.99 3.39
N ARG A 245 -15.05 -1.34 2.32
CA ARG A 245 -14.82 -2.73 1.94
C ARG A 245 -13.71 -3.36 2.78
N THR A 246 -13.82 -4.66 3.01
CA THR A 246 -12.67 -5.45 3.49
C THR A 246 -11.72 -5.76 2.34
N MET A 247 -10.46 -6.05 2.65
CA MET A 247 -9.46 -6.50 1.68
C MET A 247 -9.95 -7.70 0.86
N MET A 248 -10.60 -8.68 1.52
CA MET A 248 -11.14 -9.86 0.86
C MET A 248 -12.25 -9.52 -0.12
N GLN A 249 -13.16 -8.61 0.25
CA GLN A 249 -14.22 -8.14 -0.65
C GLN A 249 -13.59 -7.52 -1.91
N GLN A 250 -12.65 -6.59 -1.74
CA GLN A 250 -12.00 -5.92 -2.87
C GLN A 250 -11.34 -6.92 -3.82
N ILE A 251 -10.59 -7.90 -3.29
CA ILE A 251 -9.99 -8.96 -4.12
C ILE A 251 -11.05 -9.80 -4.86
N CYS A 252 -12.16 -10.16 -4.20
CA CYS A 252 -13.25 -10.89 -4.86
C CYS A 252 -13.89 -10.08 -5.98
N PHE A 253 -14.10 -8.78 -5.79
CA PHE A 253 -14.59 -7.88 -6.84
C PHE A 253 -13.59 -7.75 -7.99
N SER A 254 -12.29 -7.62 -7.71
CA SER A 254 -11.26 -7.59 -8.75
C SER A 254 -11.21 -8.89 -9.56
N LEU A 255 -11.49 -10.05 -8.93
CA LEU A 255 -11.58 -11.35 -9.59
C LEU A 255 -12.78 -11.48 -10.54
N LEU A 256 -13.85 -10.70 -10.33
CA LEU A 256 -15.01 -10.67 -11.22
C LEU A 256 -14.73 -9.91 -12.53
N SER A 257 -13.80 -8.95 -12.47
CA SER A 257 -13.39 -8.21 -13.66
C SER A 257 -12.96 -9.15 -14.78
N THR A 258 -13.10 -8.70 -16.02
CA THR A 258 -12.66 -9.46 -17.21
C THR A 258 -11.14 -9.68 -17.25
N ILE A 259 -10.41 -9.06 -16.32
CA ILE A 259 -8.96 -8.97 -16.32
C ILE A 259 -8.38 -9.54 -15.01
N TRP A 260 -8.79 -10.75 -14.64
CA TRP A 260 -8.19 -11.46 -13.51
C TRP A 260 -6.75 -11.90 -13.83
N THR A 261 -5.92 -12.01 -12.80
CA THR A 261 -4.54 -12.50 -12.93
C THR A 261 -4.27 -13.68 -12.01
N PRO A 262 -3.29 -14.55 -12.34
CA PRO A 262 -2.82 -15.59 -11.43
C PRO A 262 -2.38 -15.03 -10.07
N ASP A 263 -1.89 -13.79 -10.02
CA ASP A 263 -1.49 -13.12 -8.79
C ASP A 263 -2.67 -12.78 -7.89
N LEU A 264 -3.80 -12.32 -8.42
CA LEU A 264 -5.02 -12.11 -7.62
C LEU A 264 -5.51 -13.42 -6.99
N VAL A 265 -5.45 -14.53 -7.73
CA VAL A 265 -5.78 -15.87 -7.21
C VAL A 265 -4.83 -16.27 -6.09
N LYS A 266 -3.53 -16.00 -6.25
CA LYS A 266 -2.51 -16.27 -5.24
C LYS A 266 -2.72 -15.42 -3.97
N ILE A 267 -3.06 -14.14 -4.11
CA ILE A 267 -3.42 -13.24 -3.01
C ILE A 267 -4.66 -13.76 -2.28
N PHE A 268 -5.73 -14.10 -3.02
CA PHE A 268 -6.95 -14.65 -2.44
C PHE A 268 -6.68 -15.92 -1.62
N ARG A 269 -5.91 -16.87 -2.16
CA ARG A 269 -5.53 -18.10 -1.44
C ARG A 269 -4.74 -17.81 -0.17
N PHE A 270 -3.83 -16.83 -0.22
CA PHE A 270 -3.11 -16.36 0.95
C PHE A 270 -4.07 -15.80 2.01
N LEU A 271 -4.99 -14.92 1.62
CA LEU A 271 -5.98 -14.32 2.53
C LEU A 271 -6.90 -15.38 3.16
N ILE A 272 -7.39 -16.36 2.40
CA ILE A 272 -8.22 -17.45 2.98
C ILE A 272 -7.44 -18.29 3.99
N THR A 273 -6.17 -18.56 3.69
CA THR A 273 -5.34 -19.46 4.52
C THR A 273 -4.95 -18.78 5.83
N GLU A 274 -4.40 -17.57 5.74
CA GLU A 274 -3.79 -16.85 6.88
C GLU A 274 -4.75 -15.88 7.56
N HIS A 275 -5.73 -15.34 6.83
CA HIS A 275 -6.64 -14.28 7.29
C HIS A 275 -8.12 -14.67 7.13
N ALA A 276 -8.43 -15.90 7.52
CA ALA A 276 -9.72 -16.55 7.30
C ALA A 276 -10.95 -15.79 7.81
N SER A 277 -10.83 -14.96 8.85
CA SER A 277 -11.96 -14.19 9.38
C SER A 277 -12.54 -13.21 8.35
N LEU A 278 -11.70 -12.68 7.46
CA LEU A 278 -12.12 -11.76 6.39
C LEU A 278 -13.13 -12.38 5.42
N ALA A 279 -13.17 -13.72 5.32
CA ALA A 279 -14.16 -14.42 4.50
C ALA A 279 -15.59 -14.32 5.06
N CYS A 280 -15.72 -14.11 6.37
CA CYS A 280 -17.00 -14.00 7.08
C CYS A 280 -17.33 -12.56 7.48
N GLU A 281 -16.46 -11.60 7.22
CA GLU A 281 -16.65 -10.21 7.61
C GLU A 281 -17.44 -9.45 6.54
N SER A 282 -18.55 -8.83 6.95
CA SER A 282 -19.22 -7.81 6.16
C SER A 282 -18.45 -6.50 6.30
N GLY A 283 -18.15 -5.85 5.17
CA GLY A 283 -17.70 -4.45 5.17
C GLY A 283 -18.73 -3.51 5.81
N SER A 284 -18.32 -2.27 6.05
CA SER A 284 -19.20 -1.22 6.53
C SER A 284 -20.32 -0.91 5.53
N TYR A 285 -21.29 -0.08 5.93
CA TYR A 285 -22.39 0.36 5.04
C TYR A 285 -23.25 -0.78 4.44
N GLY A 286 -23.15 -2.00 4.99
CA GLY A 286 -23.92 -3.15 4.51
C GLY A 286 -23.34 -3.81 3.26
N TRP A 287 -22.03 -3.69 3.00
CA TRP A 287 -21.39 -4.45 1.92
C TRP A 287 -21.64 -5.96 2.08
N PRO A 288 -22.01 -6.68 1.00
CA PRO A 288 -22.26 -8.11 1.05
C PRO A 288 -20.97 -8.89 1.37
N LEU A 289 -21.09 -10.08 1.96
CA LEU A 289 -19.95 -10.95 2.22
C LEU A 289 -19.16 -11.25 0.92
N PRO A 290 -17.83 -11.47 1.00
CA PRO A 290 -17.01 -11.76 -0.18
C PRO A 290 -17.52 -12.89 -1.06
N ILE A 291 -18.15 -13.92 -0.47
CA ILE A 291 -18.72 -15.04 -1.22
C ILE A 291 -19.85 -14.63 -2.17
N HIS A 292 -20.59 -13.55 -1.89
CA HIS A 292 -21.63 -13.05 -2.79
C HIS A 292 -21.03 -12.62 -4.12
N ALA A 293 -19.88 -11.94 -4.10
CA ALA A 293 -19.17 -11.58 -5.32
C ALA A 293 -18.84 -12.83 -6.13
N LEU A 294 -18.24 -13.85 -5.52
CA LEU A 294 -17.89 -15.11 -6.20
C LEU A 294 -19.11 -15.89 -6.71
N ALA A 295 -20.24 -15.84 -5.99
CA ALA A 295 -21.46 -16.55 -6.34
C ALA A 295 -22.09 -16.04 -7.63
N ILE A 296 -21.97 -14.73 -7.90
CA ILE A 296 -22.49 -14.07 -9.11
C ILE A 296 -21.89 -14.72 -10.36
N SER A 297 -20.57 -14.91 -10.41
CA SER A 297 -19.89 -15.53 -11.57
C SER A 297 -19.55 -17.01 -11.33
N SER A 298 -20.42 -17.74 -10.62
CA SER A 298 -20.26 -19.17 -10.35
C SER A 298 -20.33 -20.07 -11.60
N ASN A 299 -20.52 -19.50 -12.78
CA ASN A 299 -20.36 -20.18 -14.07
C ASN A 299 -18.89 -20.30 -14.53
N ARG A 300 -17.96 -19.57 -13.91
CA ARG A 300 -16.52 -19.63 -14.22
C ARG A 300 -15.82 -20.66 -13.32
N PRO A 301 -15.03 -21.61 -13.85
CA PRO A 301 -14.33 -22.62 -13.05
C PRO A 301 -13.48 -22.02 -11.92
N LEU A 302 -12.81 -20.89 -12.18
CA LEU A 302 -11.99 -20.21 -11.19
C LEU A 302 -12.83 -19.67 -10.02
N MET A 303 -13.99 -19.06 -10.30
CA MET A 303 -14.86 -18.52 -9.25
C MET A 303 -15.48 -19.63 -8.41
N GLN A 304 -15.84 -20.75 -9.05
CA GLN A 304 -16.28 -21.96 -8.36
C GLN A 304 -15.20 -22.49 -7.41
N GLU A 305 -13.95 -22.58 -7.86
CA GLU A 305 -12.82 -23.00 -7.03
C GLU A 305 -12.66 -22.06 -5.81
N MET A 306 -12.68 -20.75 -6.03
CA MET A 306 -12.54 -19.76 -4.97
C MET A 306 -13.71 -19.82 -3.97
N ALA A 307 -14.95 -19.99 -4.45
CA ALA A 307 -16.13 -20.14 -3.62
C ALA A 307 -16.07 -21.43 -2.78
N VAL A 308 -15.64 -22.55 -3.36
CA VAL A 308 -15.44 -23.82 -2.64
C VAL A 308 -14.39 -23.65 -1.53
N LEU A 309 -13.26 -22.99 -1.82
CA LEU A 309 -12.24 -22.69 -0.81
C LEU A 309 -12.80 -21.83 0.32
N MET A 310 -13.60 -20.82 -0.01
CA MET A 310 -14.24 -19.95 0.97
C MET A 310 -15.25 -20.69 1.85
N LEU A 311 -16.11 -21.52 1.27
CA LEU A 311 -17.08 -22.33 1.99
C LEU A 311 -16.42 -23.37 2.90
N LYS A 312 -15.30 -23.96 2.48
CA LYS A 312 -14.52 -24.87 3.36
C LYS A 312 -13.98 -24.15 4.59
N ARG A 313 -13.70 -22.85 4.47
CA ARG A 313 -13.14 -22.06 5.56
C ARG A 313 -14.22 -21.41 6.44
N CYS A 314 -15.30 -20.93 5.83
CA CYS A 314 -16.41 -20.24 6.46
C CYS A 314 -17.74 -20.81 5.94
N PRO A 315 -18.17 -22.01 6.37
CA PRO A 315 -19.37 -22.66 5.85
C PRO A 315 -20.67 -21.96 6.26
N ASP A 316 -20.65 -21.19 7.35
CA ASP A 316 -21.84 -20.50 7.86
C ASP A 316 -22.22 -19.25 7.07
N CYS A 317 -21.33 -18.73 6.22
CA CYS A 317 -21.57 -17.51 5.43
C CYS A 317 -22.80 -17.61 4.51
N VAL A 318 -23.25 -18.82 4.14
CA VAL A 318 -24.44 -19.05 3.31
C VAL A 318 -25.75 -18.65 4.02
N LYS A 319 -25.75 -18.58 5.36
CA LYS A 319 -26.93 -18.22 6.16
C LYS A 319 -27.09 -16.71 6.32
N ASP A 320 -26.05 -15.94 6.03
CA ASP A 320 -26.06 -14.49 6.22
C ASP A 320 -26.80 -13.81 5.07
N SER A 321 -27.71 -12.90 5.41
CA SER A 321 -28.43 -12.10 4.43
C SER A 321 -27.55 -10.93 3.96
N SER A 322 -27.37 -10.77 2.65
CA SER A 322 -26.72 -9.64 1.95
C SER A 322 -27.41 -8.27 2.12
N GLY A 323 -28.44 -8.17 2.96
CA GLY A 323 -29.40 -7.08 2.89
C GLY A 323 -30.26 -7.17 1.62
N ASN A 324 -30.82 -6.04 1.17
CA ASN A 324 -31.76 -6.00 0.05
C ASN A 324 -31.09 -5.95 -1.34
N TRP A 325 -29.75 -5.96 -1.41
CA TRP A 325 -29.01 -5.63 -2.64
C TRP A 325 -28.71 -6.83 -3.53
N LEU A 326 -28.58 -8.04 -2.96
CA LEU A 326 -28.25 -9.26 -3.68
C LEU A 326 -29.16 -10.40 -3.23
N GLU A 327 -29.37 -11.37 -4.13
CA GLU A 327 -30.07 -12.62 -3.79
C GLU A 327 -29.41 -13.29 -2.58
N GLU A 328 -30.24 -13.90 -1.72
CA GLU A 328 -29.76 -14.71 -0.61
C GLU A 328 -28.86 -15.83 -1.13
N LEU A 329 -27.70 -16.06 -0.52
CA LEU A 329 -26.77 -17.12 -0.93
C LEU A 329 -27.42 -18.50 -0.95
N SER A 330 -28.39 -18.73 -0.06
CA SER A 330 -29.19 -19.95 -0.02
C SER A 330 -30.09 -20.15 -1.24
N ALA A 331 -30.36 -19.11 -2.04
CA ALA A 331 -31.11 -19.18 -3.28
C ALA A 331 -30.23 -19.50 -4.50
N VAL A 332 -28.92 -19.25 -4.41
CA VAL A 332 -27.97 -19.49 -5.52
C VAL A 332 -27.84 -20.99 -5.79
N ALA A 333 -28.28 -21.45 -6.97
CA ALA A 333 -28.38 -22.88 -7.31
C ALA A 333 -27.05 -23.64 -7.22
N PHE A 334 -25.93 -22.98 -7.52
CA PHE A 334 -24.59 -23.54 -7.35
C PHE A 334 -24.30 -23.81 -5.86
N LEU A 335 -24.49 -22.81 -5.00
CA LEU A 335 -24.24 -22.91 -3.56
C LEU A 335 -25.18 -23.93 -2.89
N GLN A 336 -26.45 -24.00 -3.31
CA GLN A 336 -27.42 -24.99 -2.83
C GLN A 336 -26.93 -26.44 -3.01
N GLN A 337 -26.20 -26.74 -4.10
CA GLN A 337 -25.70 -28.08 -4.38
C GLN A 337 -24.33 -28.34 -3.75
N VAL A 338 -23.46 -27.33 -3.71
CA VAL A 338 -22.09 -27.48 -3.20
C VAL A 338 -22.03 -27.44 -1.67
N HIS A 339 -22.81 -26.56 -1.03
CA HIS A 339 -22.72 -26.33 0.42
C HIS A 339 -22.96 -27.58 1.28
N PRO A 340 -23.99 -28.41 1.04
CA PRO A 340 -24.20 -29.64 1.82
C PRO A 340 -23.06 -30.65 1.65
N LEU A 341 -22.43 -30.69 0.47
CA LEU A 341 -21.29 -31.56 0.21
C LEU A 341 -20.06 -31.10 1.00
N ILE A 342 -19.82 -29.79 1.06
CA ILE A 342 -18.73 -29.21 1.85
C ILE A 342 -18.94 -29.46 3.34
N LEU A 343 -20.16 -29.26 3.87
CA LEU A 343 -20.46 -29.58 5.27
C LEU A 343 -20.12 -31.03 5.60
N ARG A 344 -20.50 -31.96 4.73
CA ARG A 344 -20.17 -33.39 4.90
C ARG A 344 -18.67 -33.69 4.80
N GLU A 345 -17.94 -32.98 3.93
CA GLU A 345 -16.48 -33.08 3.87
C GLU A 345 -15.84 -32.63 5.19
N LEU A 346 -16.30 -31.51 5.76
CA LEU A 346 -15.82 -30.97 7.02
C LEU A 346 -16.16 -31.87 8.21
N GLU A 347 -17.36 -32.48 8.24
CA GLU A 347 -17.74 -33.48 9.25
C GLU A 347 -16.81 -34.70 9.23
N ILE A 348 -16.39 -35.16 8.04
CA ILE A 348 -15.42 -36.25 7.91
C ILE A 348 -14.06 -35.85 8.47
N ASP A 349 -13.61 -34.64 8.19
CA ASP A 349 -12.33 -34.13 8.72
C ASP A 349 -12.35 -34.04 10.25
N GLU A 350 -13.44 -33.52 10.83
CA GLU A 350 -13.64 -33.51 12.28
C GLU A 350 -13.65 -34.94 12.87
N GLU A 351 -14.32 -35.89 12.21
CA GLU A 351 -14.37 -37.28 12.65
C GLU A 351 -12.96 -37.93 12.62
N ILE A 352 -12.16 -37.67 11.58
CA ILE A 352 -10.76 -38.12 11.48
C ILE A 352 -9.93 -37.56 12.64
N ASP A 353 -10.05 -36.26 12.91
CA ASP A 353 -9.31 -35.59 13.99
C ASP A 353 -9.69 -36.14 15.36
N VAL A 354 -10.99 -36.33 15.62
CA VAL A 354 -11.49 -36.93 16.86
C VAL A 354 -10.94 -38.35 17.05
N PHE A 355 -10.98 -39.20 16.01
CA PHE A 355 -10.41 -40.55 16.11
C PHE A 355 -8.91 -40.56 16.36
N THR A 356 -8.18 -39.66 15.69
CA THR A 356 -6.74 -39.53 15.84
C THR A 356 -6.40 -39.10 17.27
N GLN A 357 -7.10 -38.11 17.80
CA GLN A 357 -6.89 -37.62 19.16
C GLN A 357 -7.26 -38.65 20.23
N ILE A 358 -8.38 -39.36 20.08
CA ILE A 358 -8.78 -40.41 21.02
C ILE A 358 -7.79 -41.58 20.97
N SER A 359 -7.32 -41.99 19.79
CA SER A 359 -6.29 -43.03 19.63
C SER A 359 -4.99 -42.70 20.37
N ILE A 360 -4.52 -41.45 20.26
CA ILE A 360 -3.36 -40.94 21.00
C ILE A 360 -3.61 -41.00 22.52
N ASN A 361 -4.79 -40.54 22.96
CA ASN A 361 -5.15 -40.51 24.38
C ASN A 361 -5.26 -41.93 24.98
N PHE A 362 -5.88 -42.87 24.26
CA PHE A 362 -5.96 -44.28 24.68
C PHE A 362 -4.59 -44.93 24.80
N SER A 363 -3.73 -44.71 23.80
CA SER A 363 -2.35 -45.23 23.80
C SER A 363 -1.55 -44.69 24.99
N LYS A 364 -1.68 -43.39 25.28
CA LYS A 364 -1.04 -42.75 26.44
C LYS A 364 -1.60 -43.25 27.77
N ALA A 365 -2.90 -43.46 27.87
CA ALA A 365 -3.51 -44.03 29.08
C ALA A 365 -3.04 -45.48 29.33
N ALA A 366 -2.84 -46.25 28.25
CA ALA A 366 -2.40 -47.64 28.31
C ALA A 366 -0.96 -47.75 28.83
N THR A 367 -0.06 -46.88 28.34
CA THR A 367 1.32 -46.83 28.84
C THR A 367 1.37 -46.42 30.32
N LEU A 368 0.64 -45.38 30.72
CA LEU A 368 0.57 -44.93 32.12
C LEU A 368 0.03 -46.02 33.05
N THR A 369 -1.03 -46.74 32.64
CA THR A 369 -1.62 -47.83 33.42
C THR A 369 -0.67 -49.01 33.56
N SER A 370 0.13 -49.28 32.52
CA SER A 370 1.17 -50.33 32.54
C SER A 370 2.29 -50.01 33.53
N HIS A 371 2.71 -48.75 33.63
CA HIS A 371 3.73 -48.30 34.58
C HIS A 371 3.27 -48.30 36.04
N GLN A 372 1.97 -48.16 36.31
CA GLN A 372 1.42 -48.23 37.66
C GLN A 372 1.26 -49.68 38.16
N SER A 373 1.11 -50.64 37.25
CA SER A 373 0.87 -52.04 37.58
C SER A 373 2.12 -52.80 38.09
N THR A 374 3.33 -52.29 37.87
CA THR A 374 4.59 -52.95 38.28
C THR A 374 4.81 -52.96 39.80
N ASN A 375 4.04 -52.19 40.57
CA ASN A 375 4.22 -52.04 42.03
C ASN A 375 3.15 -52.73 42.90
N ALA A 376 2.17 -53.44 42.32
CA ALA A 376 1.04 -53.96 43.10
C ALA A 376 0.66 -55.42 42.79
N THR A 377 0.67 -56.26 43.82
CA THR A 377 0.41 -57.71 43.76
C THR A 377 -1.03 -58.07 43.36
N GLY A 378 -1.15 -58.90 42.31
CA GLY A 378 -2.22 -59.89 42.14
C GLY A 378 -3.43 -59.52 41.30
N ASN A 379 -4.09 -58.37 41.56
CA ASN A 379 -5.39 -58.04 40.92
C ASN A 379 -5.33 -56.83 39.97
N ILE A 380 -4.27 -56.02 40.04
CA ILE A 380 -4.08 -54.83 39.20
C ILE A 380 -3.51 -55.18 37.82
N GLY A 381 -2.72 -56.26 37.71
CA GLY A 381 -2.15 -56.73 36.44
C GLY A 381 -3.19 -57.18 35.41
N VAL A 382 -4.31 -57.77 35.84
CA VAL A 382 -5.39 -58.20 34.93
C VAL A 382 -6.14 -56.98 34.34
N LYS A 383 -6.29 -55.90 35.12
CA LYS A 383 -6.92 -54.65 34.64
C LYS A 383 -6.02 -53.90 33.65
N SER A 384 -4.71 -53.85 33.93
CA SER A 384 -3.74 -53.22 33.02
C SER A 384 -3.63 -53.97 31.69
N THR A 385 -3.60 -55.30 31.70
CA THR A 385 -3.57 -56.12 30.48
C THR A 385 -4.84 -56.00 29.65
N LEU A 386 -6.02 -56.00 30.29
CA LEU A 386 -7.29 -55.78 29.60
C LEU A 386 -7.36 -54.39 28.97
N PHE A 387 -6.96 -53.35 29.71
CA PHE A 387 -6.98 -51.98 29.20
C PHE A 387 -6.02 -51.79 28.02
N ASN A 388 -4.82 -52.39 28.07
CA ASN A 388 -3.89 -52.41 26.95
C ASN A 388 -4.49 -53.10 25.72
N ALA A 389 -5.17 -54.24 25.90
CA ALA A 389 -5.83 -54.94 24.80
C ALA A 389 -6.95 -54.08 24.18
N ILE A 390 -7.77 -53.42 24.99
CA ILE A 390 -8.82 -52.48 24.52
C ILE A 390 -8.18 -51.32 23.77
N SER A 391 -7.10 -50.75 24.29
CA SER A 391 -6.37 -49.67 23.61
C SER A 391 -5.87 -50.12 22.24
N VAL A 392 -5.26 -51.31 22.13
CA VAL A 392 -4.76 -51.82 20.84
C VAL A 392 -5.91 -52.03 19.86
N VAL A 393 -7.02 -52.63 20.30
CA VAL A 393 -8.20 -52.85 19.44
C VAL A 393 -8.80 -51.53 18.99
N TYR A 394 -8.99 -50.58 19.90
CA TYR A 394 -9.52 -49.26 19.58
C TYR A 394 -8.62 -48.52 18.60
N CYS A 395 -7.32 -48.41 18.89
CA CYS A 395 -6.37 -47.75 18.01
C CYS A 395 -6.31 -48.40 16.64
N SER A 396 -6.39 -49.74 16.56
CA SER A 396 -6.44 -50.45 15.29
C SER A 396 -7.72 -50.13 14.49
N TRP A 397 -8.87 -50.10 15.16
CA TRP A 397 -10.15 -49.78 14.52
C TRP A 397 -10.22 -48.31 14.09
N SER A 398 -9.84 -47.38 14.97
CA SER A 398 -9.84 -45.95 14.69
C SER A 398 -8.88 -45.63 13.54
N ASN A 399 -7.70 -46.28 13.50
CA ASN A 399 -6.76 -46.11 12.40
C ASN A 399 -7.29 -46.66 11.08
N LEU A 400 -8.04 -47.77 11.08
CA LEU A 400 -8.67 -48.31 9.87
C LEU A 400 -9.76 -47.36 9.35
N ARG A 401 -10.53 -46.75 10.26
CA ARG A 401 -11.57 -45.79 9.89
C ARG A 401 -10.98 -44.47 9.39
N ALA A 402 -10.05 -43.89 10.14
CA ALA A 402 -9.42 -42.60 9.83
C ALA A 402 -8.51 -42.65 8.59
N ASN A 403 -7.81 -43.76 8.34
CA ASN A 403 -6.90 -43.89 7.19
C ASN A 403 -7.47 -44.71 6.02
N GLY A 404 -8.67 -45.28 6.17
CA GLY A 404 -9.26 -46.19 5.19
C GLY A 404 -10.61 -45.69 4.68
N ASP A 405 -11.65 -45.86 5.50
CA ASP A 405 -13.03 -45.64 5.06
C ASP A 405 -13.39 -44.17 4.89
N LEU A 406 -12.98 -43.32 5.84
CA LEU A 406 -13.27 -41.88 5.83
C LEU A 406 -12.58 -41.15 4.67
N PRO A 407 -11.28 -41.38 4.36
CA PRO A 407 -10.64 -40.78 3.19
C PRO A 407 -11.30 -41.16 1.86
N LYS A 408 -11.79 -42.39 1.72
CA LYS A 408 -12.54 -42.81 0.51
C LYS A 408 -13.87 -42.07 0.38
N GLN A 409 -14.59 -41.88 1.48
CA GLN A 409 -15.82 -41.10 1.49
C GLN A 409 -15.54 -39.63 1.16
N LYS A 410 -14.48 -39.05 1.74
CA LYS A 410 -14.01 -37.70 1.41
C LYS A 410 -13.71 -37.55 -0.07
N GLN A 411 -13.00 -38.51 -0.67
CA GLN A 411 -12.71 -38.51 -2.10
C GLN A 411 -13.98 -38.53 -2.95
N GLN A 412 -14.96 -39.37 -2.60
CA GLN A 412 -16.25 -39.42 -3.30
C GLN A 412 -17.00 -38.08 -3.23
N ILE A 413 -16.93 -37.38 -2.09
CA ILE A 413 -17.53 -36.05 -1.95
C ILE A 413 -16.80 -35.04 -2.82
N GLN A 414 -15.47 -35.06 -2.85
CA GLN A 414 -14.68 -34.18 -3.71
C GLN A 414 -15.00 -34.38 -5.20
N GLU A 415 -15.17 -35.64 -5.63
CA GLU A 415 -15.62 -35.97 -6.99
C GLU A 415 -17.04 -35.42 -7.28
N GLN A 416 -17.95 -35.50 -6.30
CA GLN A 416 -19.30 -34.91 -6.42
C GLN A 416 -19.24 -33.38 -6.51
N ILE A 417 -18.40 -32.72 -5.71
CA ILE A 417 -18.19 -31.26 -5.80
C ILE A 417 -17.68 -30.90 -7.19
N SER A 418 -16.66 -31.60 -7.70
CA SER A 418 -16.16 -31.38 -9.07
C SER A 418 -17.23 -31.58 -10.14
N GLU A 419 -18.12 -32.57 -9.96
CA GLU A 419 -19.25 -32.78 -10.87
C GLU A 419 -20.30 -31.67 -10.79
N VAL A 420 -20.55 -31.10 -9.60
CA VAL A 420 -21.40 -29.91 -9.47
C VAL A 420 -20.73 -28.74 -10.21
N CYS A 421 -19.45 -28.46 -9.97
CA CYS A 421 -18.71 -27.40 -10.64
C CYS A 421 -18.85 -27.48 -12.17
N ARG A 422 -18.54 -28.64 -12.77
CA ARG A 422 -18.66 -28.87 -14.22
C ARG A 422 -20.07 -28.64 -14.76
N ARG A 423 -21.11 -28.95 -13.99
CA ARG A 423 -22.51 -28.74 -14.42
C ARG A 423 -22.92 -27.27 -14.47
N PHE A 424 -22.27 -26.42 -13.70
CA PHE A 424 -22.54 -24.98 -13.67
C PHE A 424 -21.60 -24.18 -14.58
N GLU A 425 -20.57 -24.80 -15.17
CA GLU A 425 -19.70 -24.12 -16.13
C GLU A 425 -20.48 -23.62 -17.35
N GLY A 426 -20.26 -22.35 -17.73
CA GLY A 426 -20.96 -21.73 -18.84
C GLY A 426 -20.36 -20.39 -19.26
N GLU A 427 -20.85 -19.84 -20.37
CA GLU A 427 -20.48 -18.50 -20.83
C GLU A 427 -21.07 -17.43 -19.88
N ASP A 428 -20.35 -16.31 -19.74
CA ASP A 428 -20.81 -15.20 -18.92
C ASP A 428 -22.05 -14.55 -19.53
N ASP A 429 -23.02 -14.21 -18.70
CA ASP A 429 -24.10 -13.31 -19.10
C ASP A 429 -23.56 -11.87 -19.11
N PRO A 430 -23.45 -11.21 -20.29
CA PRO A 430 -22.95 -9.84 -20.38
C PRO A 430 -23.78 -8.85 -19.55
N GLN A 431 -25.05 -9.16 -19.30
CA GLN A 431 -25.95 -8.31 -18.53
C GLN A 431 -25.58 -8.31 -17.03
N MET A 432 -25.15 -9.45 -16.50
CA MET A 432 -24.78 -9.60 -15.09
C MET A 432 -23.49 -8.82 -14.75
N VAL A 433 -22.55 -8.75 -15.68
CA VAL A 433 -21.32 -7.94 -15.53
C VAL A 433 -21.67 -6.45 -15.46
N TRP A 434 -22.60 -6.01 -16.31
CA TRP A 434 -23.04 -4.61 -16.35
C TRP A 434 -23.80 -4.21 -15.07
N GLU A 435 -24.65 -5.09 -14.54
CA GLU A 435 -25.35 -4.85 -13.27
C GLU A 435 -24.38 -4.75 -12.08
N LEU A 436 -23.30 -5.54 -12.07
CA LEU A 436 -22.23 -5.45 -11.08
C LEU A 436 -21.46 -4.13 -11.15
N GLU A 437 -21.11 -3.68 -12.35
CA GLU A 437 -20.48 -2.37 -12.57
C GLU A 437 -21.42 -1.25 -12.11
N GLN A 438 -22.72 -1.36 -12.43
CA GLN A 438 -23.71 -0.38 -12.00
C GLN A 438 -23.89 -0.35 -10.47
N ILE A 439 -23.90 -1.50 -9.80
CA ILE A 439 -23.96 -1.60 -8.34
C ILE A 439 -22.69 -1.02 -7.72
N ALA A 440 -21.51 -1.29 -8.30
CA ALA A 440 -20.25 -0.73 -7.83
C ALA A 440 -20.24 0.80 -7.95
N ASP A 441 -20.69 1.35 -9.09
CA ASP A 441 -20.82 2.79 -9.34
C ASP A 441 -21.86 3.44 -8.42
N GLU A 442 -23.02 2.80 -8.20
CA GLU A 442 -24.07 3.32 -7.32
C GLU A 442 -23.62 3.33 -5.86
N LEU A 443 -22.89 2.30 -5.42
CA LEU A 443 -22.31 2.24 -4.08
C LEU A 443 -21.13 3.20 -3.92
N GLU A 444 -20.33 3.41 -4.96
CA GLU A 444 -19.29 4.45 -4.99
C GLU A 444 -19.93 5.84 -4.86
N LEU A 445 -21.01 6.10 -5.61
CA LEU A 445 -21.77 7.35 -5.53
C LEU A 445 -22.38 7.55 -4.13
N LEU A 446 -22.93 6.50 -3.51
CA LEU A 446 -23.47 6.56 -2.15
C LEU A 446 -22.37 6.81 -1.10
N GLY A 447 -21.21 6.19 -1.24
CA GLY A 447 -20.05 6.44 -0.39
C GLY A 447 -19.51 7.86 -0.57
N LEU A 448 -19.41 8.35 -1.80
CA LEU A 448 -19.04 9.73 -2.11
C LEU A 448 -20.06 10.73 -1.55
N MET A 449 -21.37 10.44 -1.60
CA MET A 449 -22.39 11.30 -0.98
C MET A 449 -22.24 11.36 0.54
N ALA A 450 -21.91 10.25 1.21
CA ALA A 450 -21.62 10.24 2.65
C ALA A 450 -20.35 11.04 3.01
N HIS A 451 -19.41 11.17 2.07
CA HIS A 451 -18.19 11.98 2.24
C HIS A 451 -18.33 13.43 1.72
N SER A 452 -19.33 13.73 0.88
CA SER A 452 -19.51 15.03 0.22
C SER A 452 -19.92 16.17 1.16
N ASP A 453 -20.45 15.84 2.35
CA ASP A 453 -20.72 16.83 3.40
C ASP A 453 -19.42 17.45 3.98
N TYR A 454 -18.24 16.91 3.63
CA TYR A 454 -16.93 17.40 4.07
C TYR A 454 -16.07 18.05 2.96
N GLU A 455 -16.44 17.93 1.69
CA GLU A 455 -15.62 18.46 0.57
C GLU A 455 -15.95 19.91 0.17
N SER A 456 -16.80 20.64 0.92
CA SER A 456 -17.10 22.06 0.63
C SER A 456 -16.11 23.08 1.21
N GLU A 457 -15.01 22.65 1.81
CA GLU A 457 -13.91 23.53 2.23
C GLU A 457 -12.90 23.58 1.09
N ARG A 458 -13.08 24.52 0.15
CA ARG A 458 -12.25 25.73 0.06
C ARG A 458 -10.77 25.43 0.19
N ASP A 459 -10.04 25.85 -0.83
CA ASP A 459 -8.67 26.34 -0.73
C ASP A 459 -8.62 27.42 0.39
N ASP A 460 -8.74 27.02 1.65
CA ASP A 460 -8.36 27.85 2.77
C ASP A 460 -6.85 27.94 2.65
N ASP A 461 -6.41 29.05 2.06
CA ASP A 461 -5.03 29.52 1.96
C ASP A 461 -4.41 29.78 3.35
N GLY A 462 -4.80 28.97 4.35
CA GLY A 462 -4.27 28.92 5.69
C GLY A 462 -2.76 28.97 5.60
N ASN A 463 -2.24 30.12 5.98
CA ASN A 463 -0.87 30.58 5.82
C ASN A 463 0.11 29.71 6.63
N TYR A 464 0.33 28.47 6.19
CA TYR A 464 1.21 27.51 6.86
C TYR A 464 2.69 27.90 6.79
N ASN A 465 3.05 28.77 5.85
CA ASN A 465 4.38 29.38 5.79
C ASN A 465 4.71 30.20 7.05
N ASP A 466 3.72 30.68 7.79
CA ASP A 466 3.94 31.47 9.00
C ASP A 466 4.29 30.58 10.22
N LEU A 467 3.81 29.33 10.26
CA LEU A 467 4.12 28.36 11.33
C LEU A 467 5.58 27.90 11.28
N PHE A 468 6.17 27.76 10.09
CA PHE A 468 7.58 27.37 9.93
C PHE A 468 8.56 28.47 10.39
N LEU A 469 8.09 29.71 10.57
CA LEU A 469 8.93 30.86 10.97
C LEU A 469 8.56 31.47 12.34
N ARG A 470 7.46 31.07 13.00
CA ARG A 470 6.95 31.75 14.21
C ARG A 470 7.14 31.04 15.56
N GLU A 471 7.72 29.85 15.63
CA GLU A 471 7.82 29.12 16.92
C GLU A 471 8.76 29.74 17.98
N ASP A 472 9.45 30.86 17.71
CA ASP A 472 10.37 31.51 18.65
C ASP A 472 9.86 32.78 19.36
N ARG A 473 8.56 33.13 19.31
CA ARG A 473 8.04 34.22 20.17
C ARG A 473 7.50 33.70 21.49
N ALA A 474 8.43 33.52 22.41
CA ALA A 474 8.18 33.41 23.84
C ALA A 474 7.23 34.50 24.34
N SER A 475 6.32 34.06 25.22
CA SER A 475 5.46 34.82 26.13
C SER A 475 5.97 36.22 26.48
N GLY A 476 5.33 37.23 25.90
CA GLY A 476 5.32 38.60 26.41
C GLY A 476 3.89 39.00 26.69
N ASN A 477 3.54 39.10 27.98
CA ASN A 477 2.33 39.76 28.46
C ASN A 477 2.26 41.17 27.85
N GLU A 478 1.27 41.44 27.01
CA GLU A 478 0.75 42.81 26.85
C GLU A 478 -0.78 42.76 26.72
N GLU A 479 -1.43 43.16 27.81
CA GLU A 479 -2.76 43.75 27.81
C GLU A 479 -2.71 45.08 27.05
N SER A 480 -3.66 45.34 26.15
CA SER A 480 -4.29 46.65 25.84
C SER A 480 -4.90 46.57 24.44
N GLU A 481 -6.22 46.64 24.38
CA GLU A 481 -7.04 47.83 24.14
C GLU A 481 -7.53 47.89 22.70
N ILE A 482 -8.86 47.90 22.65
CA ILE A 482 -9.73 48.20 21.53
C ILE A 482 -9.27 49.50 20.89
N ASP A 483 -9.00 49.50 19.59
CA ASP A 483 -9.38 50.66 18.80
C ASP A 483 -9.79 50.31 17.36
N SER A 484 -10.86 50.98 16.98
CA SER A 484 -11.62 50.84 15.74
C SER A 484 -11.03 51.78 14.70
N PHE A 485 -10.45 51.27 13.61
CA PHE A 485 -10.35 52.04 12.37
C PHE A 485 -10.49 51.12 11.16
N GLY A 486 -11.39 51.50 10.27
CA GLY A 486 -11.54 50.89 8.95
C GLY A 486 -10.35 51.20 8.07
N SER A 487 -10.05 50.27 7.16
CA SER A 487 -9.27 50.60 5.97
C SER A 487 -9.83 49.85 4.77
N GLU A 488 -9.70 50.55 3.66
CA GLU A 488 -10.14 50.21 2.32
C GLU A 488 -9.59 48.86 1.86
N ARG A 489 -10.44 48.14 1.12
CA ARG A 489 -10.06 46.96 0.35
C ARG A 489 -9.23 47.42 -0.85
N ASP A 490 -7.92 47.25 -0.77
CA ASP A 490 -7.09 47.17 -1.96
C ASP A 490 -7.11 45.72 -2.48
N GLU A 491 -7.70 45.56 -3.66
CA GLU A 491 -7.62 44.35 -4.48
C GLU A 491 -6.17 44.13 -4.92
N ALA A 492 -5.41 43.37 -4.13
CA ALA A 492 -4.13 42.82 -4.57
C ALA A 492 -4.38 41.62 -5.47
N GLU A 493 -4.41 41.88 -6.78
CA GLU A 493 -4.34 40.90 -7.85
C GLU A 493 -3.33 39.80 -7.55
N GLY A 494 -3.77 38.54 -7.66
CA GLY A 494 -2.92 37.35 -7.56
C GLY A 494 -1.77 37.41 -8.57
N ARG A 495 -0.62 37.89 -8.13
CA ARG A 495 0.64 37.80 -8.88
C ARG A 495 1.07 36.34 -8.89
N ARG A 496 0.77 35.65 -9.99
CA ARG A 496 1.48 34.41 -10.34
C ARG A 496 2.98 34.70 -10.29
N CYS A 497 3.72 33.81 -9.64
CA CYS A 497 5.16 33.90 -9.47
C CYS A 497 5.83 34.03 -10.85
N CYS A 498 6.24 35.24 -11.22
CA CYS A 498 7.01 35.50 -12.43
C CYS A 498 8.48 35.15 -12.20
N TRP A 499 8.77 33.85 -12.04
CA TRP A 499 10.06 33.34 -12.51
C TRP A 499 10.01 33.22 -14.03
N PRO A 500 11.09 33.53 -14.77
CA PRO A 500 11.05 33.58 -16.22
C PRO A 500 10.86 32.23 -16.93
N PHE A 501 10.59 31.14 -16.21
CA PHE A 501 10.57 29.77 -16.72
C PHE A 501 9.23 29.03 -16.56
N HIS A 502 8.11 29.72 -16.29
CA HIS A 502 6.80 29.06 -16.43
C HIS A 502 6.54 28.69 -17.91
N ARG A 503 6.83 27.43 -18.23
CA ARG A 503 6.60 26.79 -19.51
C ARG A 503 5.14 27.00 -19.93
N ASN A 504 4.94 27.65 -21.08
CA ASN A 504 3.75 27.44 -21.89
C ASN A 504 3.73 25.95 -22.27
N ARG A 505 3.00 25.12 -21.51
CA ARG A 505 2.56 23.81 -22.02
C ARG A 505 1.62 24.11 -23.18
N VAL A 506 2.17 24.14 -24.39
CA VAL A 506 1.40 24.09 -25.62
C VAL A 506 0.63 22.77 -25.57
N ARG A 507 -0.64 22.82 -25.18
CA ARG A 507 -1.59 21.75 -25.47
C ARG A 507 -1.72 21.74 -27.00
N GLY A 508 -0.95 20.86 -27.65
CA GLY A 508 -1.20 20.49 -29.03
C GLY A 508 -2.63 19.97 -29.15
N ARG A 509 -3.37 20.50 -30.12
CA ARG A 509 -4.64 19.93 -30.57
C ARG A 509 -4.40 18.65 -31.35
#